data_AF-A0A3E5GVX4-F1
#
_entry.id   AF-A0A3E5GVX4-F1
#
_cell.length_a   1.000
_cell.length_b   1.000
_cell.length_c   1.000
_cell.angle_alpha   90.00
_cell.angle_beta   90.00
_cell.angle_gamma   90.00
#
_symmetry.space_group_name_H-M   'P 1'
#
loop_
_entity.id
_entity.type
_entity.pdbx_description
1 polymer ?
#
loop_
_entity_poly.entity_id
_entity_poly.type
_entity_poly.pdbx_seq_one_letter_code
_entity_poly.pdbx_strand_id
1 'polypeptide(L)'
;MLRIIFSDKLNGKEKAALLEETLQISVDEEIREELNDMTSLLDGILERREKEAKVKIIQNMLADHTPYEKIKLYTNATDAEIAEVEKEMLVN
;
A
#
# COMPACT_ATOMS: atom_id res chain seq x y z
N MET A 1 -4.84 0.73 21.83
CA MET A 1 -3.44 1.09 21.52
C MET A 1 -3.00 0.57 20.16
N LEU A 2 -2.75 -0.73 19.96
CA LEU A 2 -2.23 -1.26 18.68
C LEU A 2 -3.09 -0.93 17.45
N ARG A 3 -4.43 -0.93 17.60
CA ARG A 3 -5.36 -0.50 16.53
C ARG A 3 -5.14 0.95 16.08
N ILE A 4 -4.69 1.83 16.97
CA ILE A 4 -4.39 3.24 16.66
C ILE A 4 -3.03 3.30 15.96
N ILE A 5 -2.01 2.68 16.57
CA ILE A 5 -0.62 2.69 16.06
C ILE A 5 -0.54 2.13 14.63
N PHE A 6 -1.19 1.00 14.36
CA PHE A 6 -1.18 0.34 13.04
C PHE A 6 -2.35 0.72 12.13
N SER A 7 -3.09 1.77 12.46
CA SER A 7 -4.13 2.27 11.57
C SER A 7 -3.48 2.90 10.33
N ASP A 8 -3.90 2.43 9.16
CA ASP A 8 -3.64 3.01 7.83
C ASP A 8 -4.50 4.25 7.55
N LYS A 9 -5.52 4.49 8.37
CA LYS A 9 -6.43 5.65 8.26
C LYS A 9 -6.02 6.87 9.06
N LEU A 10 -4.93 6.78 9.84
CA LEU A 10 -4.50 7.84 10.75
C LEU A 10 -3.05 8.21 10.44
N ASN A 11 -2.76 9.50 10.40
CA ASN A 11 -1.38 9.98 10.37
C ASN A 11 -0.77 9.99 11.79
N GLY A 12 0.55 10.19 11.90
CA GLY A 12 1.25 10.16 13.19
C GLY A 12 0.72 11.17 14.22
N LYS A 13 0.28 12.36 13.77
CA LYS A 13 -0.33 13.38 14.66
C LYS A 13 -1.68 12.92 15.21
N GLU A 14 -2.53 12.34 14.38
CA GLU A 14 -3.83 11.80 14.80
C GLU A 14 -3.67 10.60 15.75
N LYS A 15 -2.66 9.75 15.49
CA LYS A 15 -2.29 8.65 16.37
C LYS A 15 -1.87 9.16 17.75
N ALA A 16 -0.98 10.16 17.79
CA ALA A 16 -0.53 10.78 19.04
C ALA A 16 -1.71 11.36 19.84
N ALA A 17 -2.58 12.13 19.19
CA ALA A 17 -3.77 12.71 19.84
C ALA A 17 -4.68 11.63 20.46
N LEU A 18 -4.95 10.53 19.73
CA LEU A 18 -5.79 9.45 20.25
C LEU A 18 -5.12 8.67 21.41
N LEU A 19 -3.79 8.53 21.40
CA LEU A 19 -3.05 7.92 22.50
C LEU A 19 -3.17 8.77 23.78
N GLU A 20 -3.04 10.08 23.66
CA GLU A 20 -3.16 11.03 24.78
C GLU A 20 -4.62 11.16 25.27
N GLU A 21 -5.57 11.44 24.36
CA GLU A 21 -6.95 11.76 24.71
C GLU A 21 -7.76 10.53 25.11
N THR A 22 -7.59 9.41 24.40
CA THR A 22 -8.44 8.22 24.61
C THR A 22 -7.80 7.24 25.58
N LEU A 23 -6.48 7.08 25.50
CA LEU A 23 -5.76 6.07 26.27
C LEU A 23 -4.94 6.65 27.42
N GLN A 24 -4.89 7.98 27.56
CA GLN A 24 -4.14 8.68 28.61
C GLN A 24 -2.66 8.28 28.64
N ILE A 25 -2.10 7.94 27.48
CA ILE A 25 -0.68 7.62 27.32
C ILE A 25 0.03 8.92 26.95
N SER A 26 1.02 9.31 27.75
CA SER A 26 1.86 10.49 27.44
C SER A 26 2.66 10.23 26.16
N VAL A 27 2.62 11.17 25.23
CA VAL A 27 3.39 11.12 23.98
C VAL A 27 4.43 12.25 24.02
N ASP A 28 5.68 11.89 24.20
CA ASP A 28 6.81 12.82 24.08
C ASP A 28 7.31 12.88 22.63
N GLU A 29 8.38 13.64 22.39
CA GLU A 29 8.87 13.87 21.04
C GLU A 29 9.44 12.61 20.38
N GLU A 30 10.13 11.76 21.15
CA GLU A 30 10.66 10.49 20.66
C GLU A 30 9.52 9.59 20.19
N ILE A 31 8.45 9.47 20.98
CA ILE A 31 7.27 8.69 20.58
C ILE A 31 6.57 9.32 19.36
N ARG A 32 6.55 10.65 19.20
CA ARG A 32 5.99 11.29 17.98
C ARG A 32 6.79 10.95 16.75
N GLU A 33 8.11 10.99 16.83
CA GLU A 33 9.01 10.61 15.74
C GLU A 33 8.79 9.14 15.36
N GLU A 34 8.76 8.23 16.34
CA GLU A 34 8.50 6.81 16.10
C GLU A 34 7.12 6.58 15.42
N LEU A 35 6.07 7.27 15.86
CA LEU A 35 4.75 7.16 15.24
C LEU A 35 4.73 7.63 13.78
N ASN A 36 5.51 8.67 13.45
CA ASN A 36 5.64 9.16 12.07
C ASN A 36 6.42 8.18 11.20
N ASP A 37 7.54 7.65 11.70
CA ASP A 37 8.35 6.65 11.01
C ASP A 37 7.55 5.38 10.74
N MET A 38 6.82 4.88 11.75
CA MET A 38 5.95 3.72 11.61
C MET A 38 4.82 3.95 10.60
N THR A 39 4.27 5.16 10.54
CA THR A 39 3.22 5.50 9.57
C THR A 39 3.80 5.48 8.15
N SER A 40 4.96 6.10 7.95
CA SER A 40 5.65 6.10 6.64
C SER A 40 6.02 4.68 6.18
N LEU A 41 6.47 3.83 7.11
CA LEU A 41 6.74 2.42 6.83
C LEU A 41 5.47 1.65 6.45
N LEU A 42 4.36 1.89 7.15
CA LEU A 42 3.07 1.27 6.85
C LEU A 42 2.59 1.66 5.45
N ASP A 43 2.67 2.93 5.10
CA ASP A 43 2.28 3.45 3.79
C ASP A 43 3.10 2.76 2.67
N GLY A 44 4.42 2.68 2.82
CA GLY A 44 5.27 1.98 1.85
C GLY A 44 4.99 0.48 1.72
N ILE A 45 4.54 -0.19 2.80
CA ILE A 45 4.11 -1.59 2.74
C ILE A 45 2.79 -1.73 1.97
N LEU A 46 1.84 -0.82 2.21
CA LEU A 46 0.53 -0.84 1.54
C LEU A 46 0.68 -0.56 0.05
N GLU A 47 1.44 0.47 -0.33
CA GLU A 47 1.74 0.79 -1.73
C GLU A 47 2.36 -0.42 -2.46
N ARG A 48 3.32 -1.11 -1.81
CA ARG A 48 3.93 -2.31 -2.39
C ARG A 48 2.91 -3.42 -2.60
N ARG A 49 2.07 -3.69 -1.60
CA ARG A 49 1.03 -4.73 -1.69
C ARG A 49 0.00 -4.44 -2.77
N GLU A 50 -0.43 -3.19 -2.91
CA GLU A 50 -1.35 -2.78 -3.97
C GLU A 50 -0.72 -2.98 -5.35
N LYS A 51 0.56 -2.62 -5.50
CA LYS A 51 1.31 -2.86 -6.74
C LYS A 51 1.43 -4.36 -7.05
N GLU A 52 1.80 -5.18 -6.08
CA GLU A 52 1.90 -6.64 -6.23
C GLU A 52 0.54 -7.26 -6.61
N ALA A 53 -0.55 -6.81 -5.98
CA ALA A 53 -1.90 -7.27 -6.30
C ALA A 53 -2.30 -6.88 -7.73
N LYS A 54 -2.03 -5.64 -8.15
CA LYS A 54 -2.29 -5.16 -9.53
C LYS A 54 -1.51 -6.00 -10.55
N VAL A 55 -0.21 -6.23 -10.31
CA VAL A 55 0.64 -7.07 -11.17
C VAL A 55 0.04 -8.47 -11.31
N LYS A 56 -0.35 -9.11 -10.20
CA LYS A 56 -0.94 -10.46 -10.24
C LYS A 56 -2.26 -10.53 -11.02
N ILE A 57 -3.10 -9.50 -10.93
CA ILE A 57 -4.34 -9.43 -11.72
C ILE A 57 -4.00 -9.34 -13.21
N ILE A 58 -3.07 -8.47 -13.60
CA ILE A 58 -2.63 -8.32 -14.99
C ILE A 58 -2.04 -9.63 -15.51
N GLN A 59 -1.18 -10.31 -14.74
CA GLN A 59 -0.61 -11.61 -15.08
C GLN A 59 -1.68 -12.65 -15.40
N ASN A 60 -2.70 -12.78 -14.54
CA ASN A 60 -3.80 -13.72 -14.76
C ASN A 60 -4.60 -13.36 -16.03
N MET A 61 -4.89 -12.08 -16.25
CA MET A 61 -5.63 -11.64 -17.43
C MET A 61 -4.86 -11.87 -18.73
N LEU A 62 -3.53 -11.66 -18.73
CA LEU A 62 -2.64 -11.97 -19.84
C LEU A 62 -2.60 -13.48 -20.12
N ALA A 63 -2.50 -14.31 -19.07
CA ALA A 63 -2.54 -15.77 -19.18
C ALA A 63 -3.89 -16.26 -19.78
N ASP A 64 -4.98 -15.58 -19.48
CA ASP A 64 -6.31 -15.84 -20.05
C ASP A 64 -6.52 -15.21 -21.44
N HIS A 65 -5.46 -14.68 -22.07
CA HIS A 65 -5.50 -14.01 -23.38
C HIS A 65 -6.49 -12.84 -23.45
N THR A 66 -6.70 -12.15 -22.32
CA THR A 66 -7.57 -10.97 -22.27
C THR A 66 -6.99 -9.85 -23.14
N PRO A 67 -7.78 -9.21 -24.02
CA PRO A 67 -7.29 -8.10 -24.84
C PRO A 67 -6.78 -6.93 -24.00
N TYR A 68 -5.71 -6.27 -24.45
CA TYR A 68 -5.04 -5.19 -23.71
C TYR A 68 -5.99 -4.05 -23.33
N GLU A 69 -6.91 -3.69 -24.22
CA GLU A 69 -7.93 -2.67 -23.94
C GLU A 69 -8.79 -3.00 -22.71
N LYS A 70 -9.12 -4.28 -22.50
CA LYS A 70 -9.86 -4.72 -21.30
C LYS A 70 -8.96 -4.72 -20.06
N ILE A 71 -7.69 -5.12 -20.19
CA ILE A 71 -6.73 -5.07 -19.08
C ILE A 71 -6.60 -3.63 -18.59
N LYS A 72 -6.39 -2.66 -19.50
CA LYS A 72 -6.34 -1.23 -19.17
C LYS A 72 -7.62 -0.74 -18.50
N LEU A 73 -8.79 -1.09 -19.05
CA LEU A 73 -10.09 -0.69 -18.49
C LEU A 73 -10.30 -1.19 -17.05
N TYR A 74 -9.94 -2.44 -16.75
CA TYR A 74 -10.25 -3.04 -15.45
C TYR A 74 -9.16 -2.80 -14.39
N THR A 75 -7.93 -2.51 -14.80
CA THR A 75 -6.80 -2.37 -13.87
C THR A 75 -6.24 -0.95 -13.80
N ASN A 76 -6.67 -0.04 -14.68
CA ASN A 76 -6.04 1.26 -14.89
C ASN A 76 -4.52 1.16 -15.12
N ALA A 77 -4.06 0.08 -15.75
CA ALA A 77 -2.68 -0.07 -16.15
C ALA A 77 -2.37 0.75 -17.41
N THR A 78 -1.17 1.28 -17.47
CA THR A 78 -0.58 1.85 -18.69
C THR A 78 -0.02 0.73 -19.58
N ASP A 79 0.19 1.02 -20.86
CA ASP A 79 0.81 0.04 -21.77
C ASP A 79 2.22 -0.37 -21.28
N ALA A 80 2.96 0.56 -20.65
CA ALA A 80 4.28 0.27 -20.07
C ALA A 80 4.22 -0.69 -18.87
N GLU A 81 3.23 -0.53 -17.99
CA GLU A 81 3.03 -1.46 -16.87
C GLU A 81 2.65 -2.86 -17.37
N ILE A 82 1.79 -2.96 -18.39
CA ILE A 82 1.41 -4.26 -18.96
C ILE A 82 2.63 -4.93 -19.63
N ALA A 83 3.43 -4.16 -20.38
CA ALA A 83 4.63 -4.69 -21.04
C ALA A 83 5.70 -5.17 -20.04
N GLU A 84 5.88 -4.47 -18.91
CA GLU A 84 6.82 -4.93 -17.87
C GLU A 84 6.33 -6.23 -17.24
N VAL A 85 5.03 -6.35 -16.94
CA VAL A 85 4.45 -7.58 -16.40
C VAL A 85 4.60 -8.74 -17.39
N GLU A 86 4.32 -8.52 -18.67
CA GLU A 86 4.49 -9.53 -19.72
C GLU A 86 5.96 -10.00 -19.82
N LYS A 87 6.91 -9.07 -19.73
CA LYS A 87 8.35 -9.37 -19.71
C LYS A 87 8.74 -10.18 -18.47
N GLU A 88 8.24 -9.83 -17.29
CA GLU A 88 8.49 -10.58 -16.04
C GLU A 88 7.94 -12.02 -16.12
N MET A 89 6.85 -12.24 -16.85
CA MET A 89 6.29 -13.58 -17.08
C MET A 89 7.15 -14.45 -18.00
N LEU A 90 8.01 -13.87 -18.85
CA LEU A 90 8.91 -14.60 -19.75
C LEU A 90 10.24 -15.01 -19.09
N VAL A 91 10.59 -14.39 -17.96
CA VAL A 91 11.85 -14.61 -17.24
C VAL A 91 11.71 -15.64 -16.12
N ASN A 92 10.47 -15.99 -15.73
CA ASN A 92 10.14 -17.05 -14.78
C ASN A 92 9.75 -18.35 -15.50
#